data_AF-A0AAW9BD38-F1
#
_entry.id   AF-A0AAW9BD38-F1
#
_cell.length_a   1.000
_cell.length_b   1.000
_cell.length_c   1.000
_cell.angle_alpha   90.00
_cell.angle_beta   90.00
_cell.angle_gamma   90.00
#
_symmetry.space_group_name_H-M   'P 1'
#
loop_
_entity.id
_entity.type
_entity.pdbx_description
1 polymer ?
#
loop_
_entity_poly.entity_id
_entity_poly.type
_entity_poly.pdbx_seq_one_letter_code
_entity_poly.pdbx_strand_id
1 'polypeptide(L)'
;GGRIDLALEDMTKHYQEMPSDPFRALWLHIIEADQNPEQAKASLQQRYQQDRSEEWGWVLVALMLRDVSDEAALAAIMDGTRENYRLAQRLTETYFYLGKRHQLEGDIASAISLYKLAISLNVYEYVEHRYSFLELAQIYDQLQQDRLAKLKAAEQQEQQ
;
A
#
# COMPACT_ATOMS: atom_id res chain seq x y z
N GLY A 1 7.65 7.16 -19.42
CA GLY A 1 7.56 5.80 -19.98
C GLY A 1 8.37 4.85 -19.13
N GLY A 2 9.62 4.55 -19.47
CA GLY A 2 10.31 3.33 -19.03
C GLY A 2 10.76 3.15 -17.57
N ARG A 3 10.41 4.00 -16.60
CA ARG A 3 10.77 3.74 -15.18
C ARG A 3 9.84 2.71 -14.53
N ILE A 4 8.56 2.76 -14.86
CA ILE A 4 7.55 1.82 -14.34
C ILE A 4 7.72 0.46 -15.01
N ASP A 5 7.99 0.43 -16.31
CA ASP A 5 8.19 -0.82 -17.07
C ASP A 5 9.40 -1.63 -16.53
N LEU A 6 10.52 -0.95 -16.24
CA LEU A 6 11.70 -1.58 -15.64
C LEU A 6 11.41 -2.07 -14.20
N ALA A 7 10.73 -1.25 -13.39
CA ALA A 7 10.35 -1.64 -12.04
C ALA A 7 9.41 -2.86 -12.04
N LEU A 8 8.47 -2.93 -13.00
CA LEU A 8 7.58 -4.07 -13.17
C LEU A 8 8.35 -5.32 -13.59
N GLU A 9 9.29 -5.21 -14.54
CA GLU A 9 10.10 -6.35 -14.97
C GLU A 9 10.92 -6.92 -13.80
N ASP A 10 11.62 -6.05 -13.07
CA ASP A 10 12.45 -6.45 -11.92
C ASP A 10 11.59 -7.05 -10.80
N MET A 11 10.45 -6.44 -10.47
CA MET A 11 9.56 -6.94 -9.44
C MET A 11 8.89 -8.26 -9.84
N THR A 12 8.60 -8.45 -11.14
CA THR A 12 8.06 -9.71 -11.66
C THR A 12 9.07 -10.84 -11.50
N LYS A 13 10.35 -10.61 -11.85
CA LYS A 13 11.42 -11.58 -11.63
C LYS A 13 11.57 -11.89 -10.14
N HIS A 14 11.56 -10.85 -9.30
CA HIS A 14 11.65 -11.01 -7.86
C HIS A 14 10.50 -11.88 -7.31
N TYR A 15 9.25 -11.65 -7.73
CA TYR A 15 8.13 -12.50 -7.34
C TYR A 15 8.31 -13.96 -7.81
N GLN A 16 8.77 -14.18 -9.04
CA GLN A 16 8.96 -15.52 -9.61
C GLN A 16 10.01 -16.37 -8.87
N GLU A 17 10.98 -15.75 -8.19
CA GLU A 17 11.95 -16.46 -7.35
C GLU A 17 11.29 -17.14 -6.14
N MET A 18 10.20 -16.55 -5.61
CA MET A 18 9.50 -17.07 -4.43
C MET A 18 8.01 -16.67 -4.45
N PRO A 19 7.17 -17.34 -5.26
CA PRO A 19 5.75 -17.01 -5.39
C PRO A 19 4.94 -17.15 -4.09
N SER A 20 5.41 -18.01 -3.17
CA SER A 20 4.82 -18.22 -1.85
C SER A 20 5.05 -17.06 -0.87
N ASP A 21 5.92 -16.10 -1.20
CA ASP A 21 6.18 -14.91 -0.37
C ASP A 21 5.07 -13.86 -0.58
N PRO A 22 4.20 -13.63 0.43
CA PRO A 22 3.07 -12.71 0.30
C PRO A 22 3.51 -11.26 0.11
N PHE A 23 4.67 -10.85 0.63
CA PHE A 23 5.15 -9.48 0.49
C PHE A 23 5.58 -9.21 -0.94
N ARG A 24 6.18 -10.19 -1.63
CA ARG A 24 6.48 -10.07 -3.06
C ARG A 24 5.22 -9.95 -3.90
N ALA A 25 4.17 -10.70 -3.56
CA ALA A 25 2.88 -10.58 -4.23
C ALA A 25 2.24 -9.19 -4.02
N LEU A 26 2.32 -8.63 -2.80
CA LEU A 26 1.83 -7.29 -2.48
C LEU A 26 2.58 -6.19 -3.23
N TRP A 27 3.91 -6.21 -3.21
CA TRP A 27 4.73 -5.21 -3.91
C TRP A 27 4.54 -5.26 -5.42
N LEU A 28 4.44 -6.47 -5.99
CA LEU A 28 4.13 -6.62 -7.41
C LEU A 28 2.75 -6.04 -7.74
N HIS A 29 1.74 -6.32 -6.92
CA HIS A 29 0.39 -5.75 -7.09
C HIS A 29 0.40 -4.22 -7.06
N ILE A 30 1.14 -3.59 -6.14
CA ILE A 30 1.23 -2.12 -6.04
C ILE A 30 1.77 -1.53 -7.35
N ILE A 31 2.81 -2.13 -7.93
CA ILE A 31 3.40 -1.65 -9.20
C ILE A 31 2.47 -1.93 -10.40
N GLU A 32 1.80 -3.08 -10.41
CA GLU A 32 0.81 -3.40 -11.45
C GLU A 32 -0.40 -2.44 -11.41
N ALA A 33 -0.82 -2.04 -10.21
CA ALA A 33 -1.99 -1.18 -10.00
C ALA A 33 -1.76 0.23 -10.54
N ASP A 34 -0.53 0.74 -10.55
CA ASP A 34 -0.19 2.02 -11.18
C ASP A 34 -0.45 2.03 -12.70
N GLN A 35 -0.47 0.86 -13.35
CA GLN A 35 -0.74 0.73 -14.78
C GLN A 35 -2.18 0.33 -15.07
N ASN A 36 -2.68 -0.69 -14.36
CA ASN A 36 -4.02 -1.23 -14.56
C ASN A 36 -4.56 -1.82 -13.24
N PRO A 37 -5.29 -1.03 -12.43
CA PRO A 37 -5.81 -1.45 -11.14
C PRO A 37 -6.67 -2.71 -11.20
N GLU A 38 -7.52 -2.83 -12.21
CA GLU A 38 -8.45 -3.96 -12.36
C GLU A 38 -7.68 -5.27 -12.65
N GLN A 39 -6.72 -5.21 -13.58
CA GLN A 39 -5.88 -6.36 -13.88
C GLN A 39 -4.98 -6.73 -12.69
N ALA A 40 -4.41 -5.73 -12.01
CA ALA A 40 -3.57 -5.96 -10.83
C ALA A 40 -4.35 -6.67 -9.72
N LYS A 41 -5.61 -6.30 -9.50
CA LYS A 41 -6.49 -6.96 -8.52
C LYS A 41 -6.79 -8.40 -8.93
N ALA A 42 -7.13 -8.64 -10.20
CA ALA A 42 -7.37 -9.99 -10.70
C ALA A 42 -6.13 -10.89 -10.56
N SER A 43 -4.94 -10.37 -10.90
CA SER A 43 -3.66 -11.06 -10.71
C SER A 43 -3.41 -11.39 -9.25
N LEU A 44 -3.59 -10.43 -8.33
CA LEU A 44 -3.40 -10.67 -6.90
C LEU A 44 -4.38 -11.72 -6.36
N GLN A 45 -5.64 -11.69 -6.79
CA GLN A 45 -6.63 -12.69 -6.42
C GLN A 45 -6.21 -14.10 -6.87
N GLN A 46 -5.69 -14.23 -8.09
CA GLN A 46 -5.19 -15.51 -8.59
C GLN A 46 -4.01 -16.01 -7.74
N ARG A 47 -3.01 -15.17 -7.48
CA ARG A 47 -1.86 -15.51 -6.61
C ARG A 47 -2.33 -15.94 -5.23
N TYR A 48 -3.30 -15.21 -4.66
CA TYR A 48 -3.89 -15.54 -3.37
C TYR A 48 -4.57 -16.91 -3.35
N GLN A 49 -5.27 -17.30 -4.42
CA GLN A 49 -5.92 -18.61 -4.50
C GLN A 49 -4.91 -19.75 -4.71
N GLN A 50 -3.78 -19.49 -5.35
CA GLN A 50 -2.79 -20.50 -5.71
C GLN A 50 -1.77 -20.74 -4.58
N ASP A 51 -1.27 -19.67 -3.96
CA ASP A 51 -0.06 -19.71 -3.13
C ASP A 51 -0.33 -19.48 -1.63
N ARG A 52 -1.56 -19.14 -1.24
CA ARG A 52 -1.90 -18.82 0.16
C ARG A 52 -1.55 -19.96 1.12
N SER A 53 -0.85 -19.59 2.19
CA SER A 53 -0.54 -20.43 3.35
C SER A 53 -1.10 -19.83 4.66
N GLU A 54 -0.68 -20.39 5.81
CA GLU A 54 -0.99 -19.85 7.14
C GLU A 54 -0.07 -18.67 7.53
N GLU A 55 0.85 -18.26 6.66
CA GLU A 55 1.73 -17.13 6.93
C GLU A 55 0.95 -15.83 7.10
N TRP A 56 1.43 -15.02 8.05
CA TRP A 56 0.80 -13.76 8.41
C TRP A 56 0.63 -12.80 7.23
N GLY A 57 1.60 -12.72 6.32
CA GLY A 57 1.52 -11.79 5.17
C GLY A 57 0.33 -12.09 4.24
N TRP A 58 -0.19 -13.32 4.21
CA TRP A 58 -1.40 -13.61 3.44
C TRP A 58 -2.67 -12.98 4.02
N VAL A 59 -2.66 -12.59 5.31
CA VAL A 59 -3.72 -11.75 5.89
C VAL A 59 -3.69 -10.35 5.27
N LEU A 60 -2.49 -9.80 5.03
CA LEU A 60 -2.30 -8.50 4.37
C LEU A 60 -2.75 -8.54 2.91
N VAL A 61 -2.56 -9.67 2.22
CA VAL A 61 -3.10 -9.88 0.86
C VAL A 61 -4.63 -9.88 0.85
N ALA A 62 -5.27 -10.58 1.80
CA ALA A 62 -6.74 -10.58 1.93
C ALA A 62 -7.30 -9.16 2.20
N LEU A 63 -6.59 -8.40 3.04
CA LEU A 63 -6.86 -7.00 3.32
C LEU A 63 -6.76 -6.12 2.07
N MET A 64 -5.72 -6.31 1.26
CA MET A 64 -5.54 -5.61 -0.02
C MET A 64 -6.69 -5.90 -0.99
N LEU A 65 -7.22 -7.14 -1.00
CA LEU A 65 -8.30 -7.57 -1.89
C LEU A 65 -9.71 -7.12 -1.45
N ARG A 66 -9.87 -6.57 -0.23
CA ARG A 66 -11.15 -6.28 0.43
C ARG A 66 -12.01 -7.52 0.73
N ASP A 67 -11.38 -8.67 0.94
CA ASP A 67 -12.10 -9.89 1.35
C ASP A 67 -12.70 -9.75 2.76
N VAL A 68 -12.17 -8.83 3.56
CA VAL A 68 -12.64 -8.46 4.90
C VAL A 68 -12.69 -6.94 5.04
N SER A 69 -13.63 -6.42 5.84
CA SER A 69 -13.65 -4.99 6.21
C SER A 69 -12.44 -4.64 7.08
N ASP A 70 -11.96 -3.41 6.96
CA ASP A 70 -10.78 -2.93 7.68
C ASP A 70 -10.96 -3.02 9.20
N GLU A 71 -12.16 -2.71 9.70
CA GLU A 71 -12.47 -2.76 11.13
C GLU A 71 -12.39 -4.20 11.67
N ALA A 72 -12.99 -5.15 10.95
CA ALA A 72 -12.97 -6.56 11.34
C ALA A 72 -11.55 -7.13 11.29
N ALA A 73 -10.76 -6.75 10.28
CA ALA A 73 -9.38 -7.18 10.18
C ALA A 73 -8.54 -6.61 11.32
N LEU A 74 -8.61 -5.30 11.59
CA LEU A 74 -7.89 -4.67 12.69
C LEU A 74 -8.28 -5.28 14.05
N ALA A 75 -9.58 -5.51 14.29
CA ALA A 75 -10.06 -6.19 15.49
C ALA A 75 -9.42 -7.58 15.66
N ALA A 76 -9.44 -8.40 14.59
CA ALA A 76 -8.84 -9.73 14.63
C ALA A 76 -7.33 -9.71 14.90
N ILE A 77 -6.62 -8.69 14.42
CA ILE A 77 -5.17 -8.54 14.61
C ILE A 77 -4.84 -8.17 16.05
N MET A 78 -5.62 -7.25 16.63
CA MET A 78 -5.50 -6.82 18.02
C MET A 78 -5.82 -7.96 18.98
N ASP A 79 -6.89 -8.72 18.72
CA ASP A 79 -7.29 -9.86 19.56
C ASP A 79 -6.32 -11.05 19.44
N GLY A 80 -5.76 -11.26 18.24
CA GLY A 80 -4.90 -12.40 17.92
C GLY A 80 -3.42 -12.25 18.32
N THR A 81 -3.00 -11.07 18.80
CA THR A 81 -1.57 -10.79 19.08
C THR A 81 -1.36 -10.32 20.51
N ARG A 82 -0.85 -11.22 21.37
CA ARG A 82 -0.71 -10.96 22.81
C ARG A 82 0.51 -10.13 23.20
N GLU A 83 1.57 -10.18 22.41
CA GLU A 83 2.81 -9.48 22.70
C GLU A 83 2.81 -8.09 22.07
N ASN A 84 2.96 -7.04 22.88
CA ASN A 84 2.90 -5.65 22.42
C ASN A 84 3.89 -5.35 21.29
N TYR A 85 5.10 -5.91 21.34
CA TYR A 85 6.10 -5.70 20.29
C TYR A 85 5.68 -6.35 18.96
N ARG A 86 5.20 -7.60 19.01
CA ARG A 86 4.66 -8.29 17.82
C ARG A 86 3.40 -7.61 17.29
N LEU A 87 2.57 -7.07 18.17
CA LEU A 87 1.38 -6.29 17.78
C LEU A 87 1.81 -5.00 17.06
N ALA A 88 2.80 -4.27 17.56
CA ALA A 88 3.34 -3.09 16.89
C ALA A 88 3.88 -3.42 15.49
N GLN A 89 4.59 -4.54 15.33
CA GLN A 89 5.08 -5.01 14.03
C GLN A 89 3.93 -5.27 13.05
N ARG A 90 2.95 -6.08 13.47
CA ARG A 90 1.78 -6.42 12.64
C ARG A 90 0.94 -5.20 12.27
N LEU A 91 0.73 -4.29 13.22
CA LEU A 91 0.00 -3.05 12.97
C LEU A 91 0.79 -2.13 12.02
N THR A 92 2.12 -2.10 12.10
CA THR A 92 2.94 -1.31 11.16
C THR A 92 2.73 -1.78 9.73
N GLU A 93 2.80 -3.08 9.48
CA GLU A 93 2.55 -3.65 8.15
C GLU A 93 1.10 -3.40 7.72
N THR A 94 0.15 -3.69 8.60
CA THR A 94 -1.29 -3.53 8.32
C THR A 94 -1.64 -2.10 7.93
N TYR A 95 -1.19 -1.12 8.71
CA TYR A 95 -1.47 0.28 8.42
C TYR A 95 -0.78 0.75 7.14
N PHE A 96 0.42 0.27 6.84
CA PHE A 96 1.06 0.59 5.56
C PHE A 96 0.28 0.05 4.36
N TYR A 97 -0.08 -1.24 4.36
CA TYR A 97 -0.79 -1.83 3.22
C TYR A 97 -2.23 -1.33 3.08
N LEU A 98 -2.93 -1.03 4.19
CA LEU A 98 -4.20 -0.31 4.14
C LEU A 98 -4.01 1.10 3.56
N GLY A 99 -2.98 1.83 4.01
CA GLY A 99 -2.67 3.16 3.50
C GLY A 99 -2.45 3.13 1.99
N LYS A 100 -1.70 2.15 1.49
CA LYS A 100 -1.48 1.91 0.06
C LYS A 100 -2.76 1.63 -0.69
N ARG A 101 -3.60 0.74 -0.18
CA ARG A 101 -4.89 0.42 -0.81
C ARG A 101 -5.78 1.66 -0.92
N HIS A 102 -5.94 2.43 0.16
CA HIS A 102 -6.72 3.67 0.14
C HIS A 102 -6.12 4.71 -0.82
N GLN A 103 -4.80 4.81 -0.91
CA GLN A 103 -4.13 5.70 -1.86
C GLN A 103 -4.42 5.29 -3.30
N LEU A 104 -4.33 4.00 -3.64
CA LEU A 104 -4.66 3.47 -4.96
C LEU A 104 -6.13 3.70 -5.33
N GLU A 105 -7.02 3.69 -4.34
CA GLU A 105 -8.46 3.96 -4.51
C GLU A 105 -8.80 5.47 -4.53
N GLY A 106 -7.80 6.34 -4.34
CA GLY A 106 -7.97 7.80 -4.35
C GLY A 106 -8.44 8.40 -3.02
N ASP A 107 -8.61 7.60 -1.96
CA ASP A 107 -8.90 8.07 -0.61
C ASP A 107 -7.63 8.52 0.12
N ILE A 108 -7.09 9.66 -0.33
CA ILE A 108 -5.83 10.21 0.15
C ILE A 108 -5.89 10.58 1.65
N ALA A 109 -7.06 10.98 2.17
CA ALA A 109 -7.22 11.37 3.57
C ALA A 109 -7.03 10.16 4.51
N SER A 110 -7.64 9.03 4.18
CA SER A 110 -7.45 7.78 4.92
C SER A 110 -6.03 7.27 4.77
N ALA A 111 -5.46 7.32 3.56
CA ALA A 111 -4.06 6.92 3.31
C ALA A 111 -3.08 7.69 4.22
N ILE A 112 -3.21 9.02 4.30
CA ILE A 112 -2.36 9.85 5.18
C ILE A 112 -2.49 9.43 6.65
N SER A 113 -3.72 9.20 7.12
CA SER A 113 -3.96 8.78 8.51
C SER A 113 -3.29 7.44 8.81
N LEU A 114 -3.41 6.49 7.91
CA LEU A 114 -2.86 5.14 8.05
C LEU A 114 -1.32 5.15 8.02
N TYR A 115 -0.69 5.89 7.10
CA TYR A 115 0.78 6.02 7.11
C TYR A 115 1.31 6.66 8.39
N LYS A 116 0.61 7.66 8.93
CA LYS A 116 0.98 8.25 10.23
C LYS A 116 0.87 7.24 11.37
N LEU A 117 -0.16 6.37 11.36
CA LEU A 117 -0.30 5.30 12.34
C LEU A 117 0.85 4.29 12.23
N ALA A 118 1.22 3.86 11.02
CA ALA A 118 2.38 2.98 10.81
C ALA A 118 3.67 3.58 11.38
N ILE A 119 3.91 4.88 11.14
CA ILE A 119 5.06 5.61 11.67
C ILE A 119 5.04 5.70 13.19
N SER A 120 3.86 5.93 13.79
CA SER A 120 3.73 6.15 15.24
C SER A 120 4.15 4.94 16.10
N LEU A 121 4.20 3.75 15.50
CA LEU A 121 4.57 2.50 16.17
C LEU A 121 6.09 2.32 16.33
N ASN A 122 6.91 3.17 15.69
CA ASN A 122 8.38 3.19 15.82
C ASN A 122 9.08 1.86 15.53
N VAL A 123 8.55 1.06 14.59
CA VAL A 123 9.15 -0.20 14.14
C VAL A 123 10.17 0.07 13.03
N TYR A 124 11.31 0.65 13.39
CA TYR A 124 12.30 1.19 12.46
C TYR A 124 12.93 0.15 11.52
N GLU A 125 12.95 -1.12 11.93
CA GLU A 125 13.53 -2.22 11.18
C GLU A 125 12.66 -2.68 10.00
N TYR A 126 11.40 -2.25 9.94
CA TYR A 126 10.46 -2.66 8.91
C TYR A 126 10.53 -1.71 7.71
N VAL A 127 10.37 -2.27 6.50
CA VAL A 127 10.35 -1.46 5.28
C VAL A 127 9.12 -0.57 5.27
N GLU A 128 7.97 -1.09 5.72
CA GLU A 128 6.67 -0.42 5.79
C GLU A 128 6.73 0.88 6.61
N HIS A 129 7.48 0.88 7.71
CA HIS A 129 7.70 2.09 8.51
C HIS A 129 8.45 3.15 7.69
N ARG A 130 9.53 2.78 7.00
CA ARG A 130 10.32 3.72 6.18
C ARG A 130 9.57 4.19 4.94
N TYR A 131 8.88 3.29 4.25
CA TYR A 131 8.10 3.61 3.07
C TYR A 131 6.89 4.49 3.42
N SER A 132 6.29 4.36 4.60
CA SER A 132 5.22 5.28 5.04
C SER A 132 5.67 6.76 5.02
N PHE A 133 6.93 7.06 5.35
CA PHE A 133 7.46 8.42 5.20
C PHE A 133 7.58 8.85 3.73
N LEU A 134 8.05 7.96 2.86
CA LEU A 134 8.19 8.23 1.43
C LEU A 134 6.84 8.52 0.78
N GLU A 135 5.81 7.71 1.10
CA GLU A 135 4.46 7.91 0.60
C GLU A 135 3.86 9.24 1.06
N LEU A 136 4.03 9.59 2.34
CA LEU A 136 3.58 10.88 2.85
C LEU A 136 4.27 12.06 2.16
N ALA A 137 5.58 11.96 1.92
CA ALA A 137 6.33 12.99 1.20
C ALA A 137 5.82 13.13 -0.24
N GLN A 138 5.63 12.01 -0.94
CA GLN A 138 5.13 12.01 -2.32
C GLN A 138 3.70 12.57 -2.43
N ILE A 139 2.81 12.20 -1.50
CA ILE A 139 1.46 12.77 -1.42
C ILE A 139 1.52 14.28 -1.17
N TYR A 140 2.36 14.74 -0.24
CA TYR A 140 2.48 16.16 0.05
C TYR A 140 2.96 16.95 -1.18
N ASP A 141 3.98 16.46 -1.87
CA ASP A 141 4.51 17.09 -3.07
C ASP A 141 3.45 17.17 -4.18
N GLN A 142 2.68 16.09 -4.39
CA GLN A 142 1.59 16.07 -5.36
C GLN A 142 0.51 17.10 -5.00
N LEU A 143 0.06 17.17 -3.75
CA LEU A 143 -0.95 18.12 -3.30
C LEU A 143 -0.50 19.58 -3.46
N GLN A 144 0.79 19.87 -3.27
CA GLN A 144 1.35 21.20 -3.51
C GLN A 144 1.36 21.53 -5.00
N GLN A 145 1.80 20.60 -5.84
CA GLN A 145 1.80 20.79 -7.30
C GLN A 145 0.39 21.03 -7.84
N ASP A 146 -0.59 20.24 -7.40
CA ASP A 146 -1.99 20.39 -7.80
C ASP A 146 -2.57 21.74 -7.38
N ARG A 147 -2.22 22.21 -6.17
CA ARG A 147 -2.61 23.53 -5.70
C ARG A 147 -2.03 24.64 -6.58
N LEU A 148 -0.74 24.57 -6.88
CA LEU A 148 -0.06 25.56 -7.72
C LEU A 148 -0.62 25.55 -9.15
N ALA A 149 -0.93 24.39 -9.71
CA ALA A 149 -1.54 24.26 -11.03
C ALA A 149 -2.93 24.92 -11.07
N LYS A 150 -3.75 24.70 -10.03
CA LYS A 150 -5.08 25.33 -9.91
C LYS A 150 -5.01 26.85 -9.83
N LEU A 151 -4.07 27.39 -9.05
CA LEU A 151 -3.87 28.84 -8.95
C LEU A 151 -3.48 29.45 -10.30
N LYS A 152 -2.52 28.86 -11.01
CA LYS A 152 -2.11 29.33 -12.35
C LYS A 152 -3.26 29.27 -13.36
N ALA A 153 -4.08 28.23 -13.31
CA ALA A 153 -5.22 28.10 -14.20
C ALA A 153 -6.28 29.19 -13.94
N ALA A 154 -6.53 29.53 -12.67
CA ALA A 154 -7.46 30.60 -12.31
C ALA A 154 -6.95 31.98 -12.78
N GLU A 155 -5.66 32.28 -12.58
CA GLU A 155 -5.05 33.54 -13.04
C GLU A 155 -5.13 33.70 -14.58
N GLN A 156 -5.00 32.61 -15.33
CA GLN A 156 -5.12 32.63 -16.79
C GLN A 156 -6.56 32.83 -17.28
N GLN A 157 -7.55 32.36 -16.52
CA GLN A 157 -8.97 32.55 -16.83
C GLN A 157 -9.44 33.98 -16.54
N GLU A 158 -8.88 34.65 -15.52
CA GLU A 158 -9.19 36.05 -15.20
C GLU A 158 -8.57 37.06 -16.20
N GLN A 159 -7.59 36.63 -16.98
CA GLN A 159 -6.90 37.46 -17.98
C GLN A 159 -7.47 37.32 -19.40
N GLN A 160 -8.48 36.45 -19.60
CA GLN A 160 -9.21 36.25 -20.86
C GLN A 160 -10.60 36.87 -20.81
#